data_AF-A0A1H6AEC1-F1
#
_entry.id   AF-A0A1H6AEC1-F1
#
_cell.length_a   1.000
_cell.length_b   1.000
_cell.length_c   1.000
_cell.angle_alpha   90.00
_cell.angle_beta   90.00
_cell.angle_gamma   90.00
#
_symmetry.space_group_name_H-M   'P 1'
#
loop_
_entity.id
_entity.type
_entity.pdbx_description
1 polymer ?
#
loop_
_entity_poly.entity_id
_entity_poly.type
_entity_poly.pdbx_seq_one_letter_code
_entity_poly.pdbx_strand_id
1 'polypeptide(L)'
;MEESAKTDHLSNSLTDLMTSLMVIFILLLLAFISHTASKDAAVADVLLKKLQKDLKIQGIDNERLKLDPRDKNVILVIVPGDLMRFETQKSDLRSEGRDWLDENIPKFSSILCAAKYAPSVDSIVVEGHTDKQGWAGKPGVESENANLALSQERSMAVVKEALHSLEARPQERDCFLEKLSAVGRGQRDPEPTDEESRRVIFRIRVKATNEQNIEKQLR
;
A
#
# COMPACT_ATOMS: atom_id res chain seq x y z
N MET A 1 -61.12 -6.76 -30.85
CA MET A 1 -60.56 -7.04 -29.50
C MET A 1 -59.50 -8.14 -29.52
N GLU A 2 -59.53 -9.11 -30.43
CA GLU A 2 -58.52 -10.19 -30.54
C GLU A 2 -57.12 -9.72 -30.99
N GLU A 3 -57.04 -8.70 -31.83
CA GLU A 3 -55.76 -8.23 -32.40
C GLU A 3 -54.88 -7.49 -31.38
N SER A 4 -55.49 -6.71 -30.47
CA SER A 4 -54.79 -6.00 -29.38
C SER A 4 -54.19 -6.96 -28.34
N ALA A 5 -54.87 -8.08 -28.05
CA ALA A 5 -54.38 -9.07 -27.09
C ALA A 5 -53.15 -9.83 -27.61
N LYS A 6 -53.02 -9.99 -28.94
CA LYS A 6 -51.87 -10.63 -29.58
C LYS A 6 -50.62 -9.75 -29.57
N THR A 7 -50.76 -8.44 -29.76
CA THR A 7 -49.65 -7.48 -29.69
C THR A 7 -49.12 -7.30 -28.27
N ASP A 8 -50.00 -7.32 -27.26
CA ASP A 8 -49.60 -7.26 -25.86
C ASP A 8 -48.84 -8.53 -25.43
N HIS A 9 -49.23 -9.70 -25.94
CA HIS A 9 -48.54 -10.94 -25.61
C HIS A 9 -47.15 -11.05 -26.26
N LEU A 10 -46.97 -10.47 -27.46
CA LEU A 10 -45.68 -10.41 -28.17
C LEU A 10 -44.72 -9.39 -27.54
N SER A 11 -45.22 -8.26 -27.07
CA SER A 11 -44.40 -7.25 -26.39
C SER A 11 -43.94 -7.75 -25.00
N ASN A 12 -44.81 -8.44 -24.27
CA ASN A 12 -44.46 -9.06 -23.01
C ASN A 12 -43.42 -10.18 -23.18
N SER A 13 -43.56 -11.04 -24.19
CA SER A 13 -42.57 -12.11 -24.44
C SER A 13 -41.23 -11.58 -24.95
N LEU A 14 -41.21 -10.51 -25.76
CA LEU A 14 -39.98 -9.84 -26.18
C LEU A 14 -39.27 -9.20 -24.98
N THR A 15 -40.02 -8.56 -24.09
CA THR A 15 -39.48 -7.98 -22.85
C THR A 15 -38.89 -9.06 -21.95
N ASP A 16 -39.56 -10.20 -21.79
CA ASP A 16 -39.08 -11.36 -21.00
C ASP A 16 -37.82 -12.01 -21.61
N LEU A 17 -37.73 -12.05 -22.94
CA LEU A 17 -36.53 -12.51 -23.64
C LEU A 17 -35.35 -11.55 -23.41
N MET A 18 -35.58 -10.23 -23.45
CA MET A 18 -34.53 -9.24 -23.20
C MET A 18 -34.08 -9.22 -21.75
N THR A 19 -35.01 -9.35 -20.79
CA THR A 19 -34.68 -9.43 -19.35
C THR A 19 -33.93 -10.72 -19.03
N SER A 20 -34.34 -11.87 -19.57
CA SER A 20 -33.63 -13.14 -19.38
C SER A 20 -32.21 -13.09 -19.98
N LEU A 21 -32.05 -12.54 -21.18
CA LEU A 21 -30.72 -12.32 -21.77
C LEU A 21 -29.86 -11.36 -20.94
N MET A 22 -30.45 -10.29 -20.41
CA MET A 22 -29.75 -9.35 -19.53
C MET A 22 -29.26 -10.03 -18.25
N VAL A 23 -30.10 -10.85 -17.61
CA VAL A 23 -29.71 -11.60 -16.40
C VAL A 23 -28.58 -12.57 -16.71
N ILE A 24 -28.63 -13.31 -17.82
CA ILE A 24 -27.55 -14.21 -18.24
C ILE A 24 -26.25 -13.42 -18.45
N PHE A 25 -26.32 -12.27 -19.15
CA PHE A 25 -25.15 -11.43 -19.38
C PHE A 25 -24.54 -10.90 -18.08
N ILE A 26 -25.36 -10.44 -17.13
CA ILE A 26 -24.92 -10.01 -15.80
C ILE A 26 -24.24 -11.18 -15.07
N LEU A 27 -24.81 -12.38 -15.09
CA LEU A 27 -24.21 -13.55 -14.46
C LEU A 27 -22.86 -13.92 -15.08
N LEU A 28 -22.75 -13.87 -16.41
CA LEU A 28 -21.48 -14.12 -17.10
C LEU A 28 -20.43 -13.04 -16.78
N LEU A 29 -20.84 -11.77 -16.70
CA LEU A 29 -19.96 -10.68 -16.32
C LEU A 29 -19.45 -10.86 -14.87
N LEU A 30 -20.34 -11.22 -13.94
CA LEU A 30 -19.97 -11.52 -12.55
C LEU A 30 -19.03 -12.72 -12.45
N ALA A 31 -19.29 -13.79 -13.20
CA ALA A 31 -18.41 -14.96 -13.25
C ALA A 31 -17.03 -14.61 -13.81
N PHE A 32 -16.98 -13.82 -14.88
CA PHE A 32 -15.73 -13.34 -15.49
C PHE A 32 -14.92 -12.47 -14.51
N ILE A 33 -15.56 -11.50 -13.86
CA ILE A 33 -14.93 -10.64 -12.85
C ILE A 33 -14.39 -11.47 -11.69
N SER A 34 -15.19 -12.41 -11.16
CA SER A 34 -14.81 -13.26 -10.03
C SER A 34 -13.60 -14.16 -10.35
N HIS A 35 -13.62 -14.79 -11.51
CA HIS A 35 -12.52 -15.65 -11.96
C HIS A 35 -11.23 -14.85 -12.19
N THR A 36 -11.34 -13.65 -12.78
CA THR A 36 -10.20 -12.75 -12.99
C THR A 36 -9.63 -12.26 -11.65
N ALA A 37 -10.47 -11.79 -10.73
CA ALA A 37 -10.06 -11.37 -9.39
C ALA A 37 -9.36 -12.49 -8.61
N SER A 38 -9.83 -13.74 -8.76
CA SER A 38 -9.21 -14.90 -8.13
C SER A 38 -7.81 -15.20 -8.67
N LYS A 39 -7.61 -15.06 -9.99
CA LYS A 39 -6.30 -15.20 -10.63
C LYS A 39 -5.34 -14.10 -10.20
N ASP A 40 -5.81 -12.85 -10.22
CA ASP A 40 -5.02 -11.69 -9.80
C ASP A 40 -4.57 -11.83 -8.35
N ALA A 41 -5.46 -12.28 -7.46
CA ALA A 41 -5.12 -12.56 -6.07
C ALA A 41 -4.03 -13.63 -5.92
N ALA A 42 -4.08 -14.71 -6.71
CA ALA A 42 -3.06 -15.75 -6.68
C ALA A 42 -1.70 -15.26 -7.18
N VAL A 43 -1.67 -14.45 -8.26
CA VAL A 43 -0.45 -13.84 -8.79
C VAL A 43 0.15 -12.86 -7.78
N ALA A 44 -0.68 -12.00 -7.19
CA ALA A 44 -0.25 -11.06 -6.16
C ALA A 44 0.34 -11.77 -4.94
N ASP A 45 -0.27 -12.86 -4.45
CA ASP A 45 0.25 -13.65 -3.33
C ASP A 45 1.65 -14.24 -3.63
N VAL A 46 1.86 -14.79 -4.82
CA VAL A 46 3.17 -15.32 -5.24
C VAL A 46 4.21 -14.20 -5.33
N LEU A 47 3.87 -13.08 -5.97
CA LEU A 47 4.75 -11.91 -6.07
C LEU A 47 5.13 -11.40 -4.68
N LEU A 48 4.15 -11.28 -3.80
CA LEU A 48 4.33 -10.75 -2.46
C LEU A 48 5.22 -11.66 -1.61
N LYS A 49 5.04 -12.98 -1.67
CA LYS A 49 5.94 -13.95 -1.02
C LYS A 49 7.37 -13.84 -1.54
N LYS A 50 7.55 -13.68 -2.85
CA LYS A 50 8.88 -13.50 -3.44
C LYS A 50 9.52 -12.18 -3.03
N LEU A 51 8.77 -11.08 -3.12
CA LEU A 51 9.23 -9.76 -2.70
C LEU A 51 9.63 -9.77 -1.22
N GLN A 52 8.80 -10.35 -0.36
CA GLN A 52 9.10 -10.53 1.07
C GLN A 52 10.41 -11.32 1.27
N LYS A 53 10.63 -12.39 0.49
CA LYS A 53 11.88 -13.17 0.55
C LYS A 53 13.10 -12.35 0.13
N ASP A 54 13.00 -11.62 -0.97
CA ASP A 54 14.12 -10.84 -1.50
C ASP A 54 14.49 -9.67 -0.58
N LEU A 55 13.48 -9.02 0.01
CA LEU A 55 13.66 -8.00 1.05
C LEU A 55 14.41 -8.55 2.27
N LYS A 56 14.11 -9.78 2.70
CA LYS A 56 14.83 -10.45 3.80
C LYS A 56 16.29 -10.74 3.45
N ILE A 57 16.56 -11.21 2.23
CA ILE A 57 17.92 -11.52 1.77
C ILE A 57 18.80 -10.26 1.79
N GLN A 58 18.24 -9.09 1.50
CA GLN A 58 18.94 -7.80 1.57
C GLN A 58 19.13 -7.26 3.00
N GLY A 59 18.77 -8.04 4.03
CA GLY A 59 19.05 -7.71 5.42
C GLY A 59 17.92 -6.94 6.13
N ILE A 60 16.70 -6.89 5.57
CA ILE A 60 15.55 -6.41 6.33
C ILE A 60 15.16 -7.48 7.34
N ASP A 61 15.28 -7.13 8.62
CA ASP A 61 14.91 -8.02 9.71
C ASP A 61 13.45 -8.49 9.62
N ASN A 62 13.23 -9.76 9.98
CA ASN A 62 11.91 -10.38 10.01
C ASN A 62 10.94 -9.64 10.94
N GLU A 63 11.43 -9.03 12.01
CA GLU A 63 10.58 -8.30 12.97
C GLU A 63 9.95 -7.04 12.36
N ARG A 64 10.65 -6.44 11.39
CA ARG A 64 10.22 -5.22 10.70
C ARG A 64 9.31 -5.50 9.52
N LEU A 65 9.33 -6.72 8.98
CA LEU A 65 8.64 -7.07 7.75
C LEU A 65 7.36 -7.89 8.04
N LYS A 66 6.20 -7.23 7.96
CA LYS A 66 4.89 -7.86 8.24
C LYS A 66 3.98 -7.82 7.01
N LEU A 67 3.04 -8.76 6.95
CA LEU A 67 1.91 -8.67 6.02
C LEU A 67 0.84 -7.78 6.65
N ASP A 68 0.14 -6.98 5.85
CA ASP A 68 -1.01 -6.25 6.37
C ASP A 68 -2.20 -7.21 6.58
N PRO A 69 -2.73 -7.34 7.82
CA PRO A 69 -3.88 -8.21 8.09
C PRO A 69 -5.17 -7.75 7.39
N ARG A 70 -5.27 -6.47 7.02
CA ARG A 70 -6.43 -5.86 6.35
C ARG A 70 -6.29 -5.88 4.84
N ASP A 71 -5.07 -6.02 4.32
CA ASP A 71 -4.80 -6.02 2.89
C ASP A 71 -3.74 -7.05 2.50
N LYS A 72 -4.20 -8.14 1.87
CA LYS A 72 -3.34 -9.26 1.48
C LYS A 72 -2.29 -8.91 0.42
N ASN A 73 -2.42 -7.76 -0.24
CA ASN A 73 -1.50 -7.31 -1.28
C ASN A 73 -0.51 -6.25 -0.75
N VAL A 74 -0.40 -6.09 0.58
CA VAL A 74 0.49 -5.11 1.19
C VAL A 74 1.52 -5.77 2.09
N ILE A 75 2.77 -5.36 1.91
CA ILE A 75 3.87 -5.60 2.85
C ILE A 75 4.10 -4.31 3.65
N LEU A 76 4.27 -4.47 4.95
CA LEU A 76 4.62 -3.42 5.89
C LEU A 76 6.10 -3.57 6.25
N VAL A 77 6.89 -2.53 6.00
CA VAL A 77 8.22 -2.37 6.61
C VAL A 77 8.07 -1.38 7.74
N ILE A 78 8.05 -1.89 8.96
CA ILE A 78 7.89 -1.11 10.19
C ILE A 78 9.25 -0.64 10.65
N VAL A 79 9.43 0.67 10.71
CA VAL A 79 10.61 1.31 11.26
C VAL A 79 10.21 1.97 12.59
N PRO A 80 10.61 1.36 13.73
CA PRO A 80 10.20 1.88 15.03
C PRO A 80 10.84 3.24 15.31
N GLY A 81 10.18 4.06 16.14
CA GLY A 81 10.54 5.46 16.34
C GLY A 81 11.77 5.66 17.21
N ASP A 82 12.21 4.64 17.94
CA ASP A 82 13.53 4.62 18.57
C ASP A 82 14.66 4.53 17.53
N LEU A 83 14.41 3.96 16.36
CA LEU A 83 15.35 3.95 15.24
C LEU A 83 15.32 5.29 14.49
N MET A 84 14.13 5.85 14.26
CA MET A 84 13.98 7.16 13.63
C MET A 84 14.32 8.35 14.57
N ARG A 85 14.32 8.10 15.88
CA ARG A 85 14.68 9.04 16.97
C ARG A 85 13.95 10.39 16.96
N PHE A 86 12.70 10.43 16.54
CA PHE A 86 11.92 11.67 16.61
C PHE A 86 11.76 12.12 18.07
N GLU A 87 12.16 13.37 18.35
CA GLU A 87 11.85 13.98 19.65
C GLU A 87 10.34 14.19 19.82
N THR A 88 9.90 14.25 21.07
CA THR A 88 8.52 14.62 21.43
C THR A 88 8.13 15.91 20.71
N GLN A 89 6.99 15.87 20.01
CA GLN A 89 6.44 17.01 19.26
C GLN A 89 7.32 17.56 18.12
N LYS A 90 8.38 16.84 17.70
CA LYS A 90 9.22 17.23 16.56
C LYS A 90 9.16 16.24 15.40
N SER A 91 9.39 16.75 14.20
CA SER A 91 9.41 16.02 12.94
C SER A 91 10.80 15.89 12.31
N ASP A 92 11.82 16.53 12.89
CA ASP A 92 13.20 16.43 12.40
C ASP A 92 13.79 15.03 12.64
N LEU A 93 14.38 14.45 11.59
CA LEU A 93 15.16 13.21 11.69
C LEU A 93 16.52 13.48 12.33
N ARG A 94 16.89 12.65 13.32
CA ARG A 94 18.24 12.66 13.87
C ARG A 94 19.22 11.93 12.96
N SER A 95 20.52 12.09 13.24
CA SER A 95 21.62 11.38 12.55
C SER A 95 21.34 9.90 12.37
N GLU A 96 20.94 9.21 13.44
CA GLU A 96 20.79 7.76 13.46
C GLU A 96 19.65 7.28 12.55
N GLY A 97 18.55 8.04 12.49
CA GLY A 97 17.45 7.76 11.57
C GLY A 97 17.85 8.01 10.12
N ARG A 98 18.66 9.05 9.87
CA ARG A 98 19.23 9.34 8.53
C ARG A 98 20.20 8.26 8.09
N ASP A 99 21.15 7.88 8.95
CA ASP A 99 22.12 6.81 8.68
C ASP A 99 21.40 5.49 8.35
N TRP A 100 20.32 5.17 9.08
CA TRP A 100 19.52 3.99 8.77
C TRP A 100 18.86 4.08 7.40
N LEU A 101 18.29 5.23 7.04
CA LEU A 101 17.66 5.45 5.74
C LEU A 101 18.70 5.40 4.60
N ASP A 102 19.86 6.03 4.78
CA ASP A 102 20.97 6.01 3.83
C ASP A 102 21.49 4.59 3.58
N GLU A 103 21.51 3.75 4.61
CA GLU A 103 21.93 2.37 4.48
C GLU A 103 20.86 1.48 3.80
N ASN A 104 19.57 1.71 4.07
CA ASN A 104 18.51 0.76 3.75
C ASN A 104 17.65 1.16 2.54
N ILE A 105 17.41 2.44 2.29
CA ILE A 105 16.60 2.91 1.16
C ILE A 105 17.20 2.48 -0.19
N PRO A 106 18.53 2.57 -0.43
CA PRO A 106 19.13 2.05 -1.66
C PRO A 106 18.94 0.54 -1.86
N LYS A 107 18.83 -0.23 -0.76
CA LYS A 107 18.53 -1.67 -0.83
C LYS A 107 17.06 -1.87 -1.22
N PHE A 108 16.15 -1.09 -0.65
CA PHE A 108 14.71 -1.15 -0.95
C PHE A 108 14.43 -0.78 -2.41
N SER A 109 14.98 0.34 -2.87
CA SER A 109 14.82 0.82 -4.24
C SER A 109 15.34 -0.22 -5.24
N SER A 110 16.51 -0.80 -4.99
CA SER A 110 17.09 -1.79 -5.91
C SER A 110 16.20 -3.02 -6.13
N ILE A 111 15.40 -3.42 -5.12
CA ILE A 111 14.42 -4.50 -5.27
C ILE A 111 13.14 -3.98 -5.90
N LEU A 112 12.53 -2.95 -5.33
CA LEU A 112 11.21 -2.46 -5.73
C LEU A 112 11.19 -1.91 -7.16
N CYS A 113 12.31 -1.36 -7.61
CA CYS A 113 12.51 -0.85 -8.96
C CYS A 113 13.17 -1.85 -9.91
N ALA A 114 13.48 -3.07 -9.47
CA ALA A 114 13.94 -4.11 -10.38
C ALA A 114 12.85 -4.44 -11.41
N ALA A 115 13.23 -4.73 -12.66
CA ALA A 115 12.29 -5.02 -13.76
C ALA A 115 11.26 -6.12 -13.42
N LYS A 116 11.61 -7.08 -12.56
CA LYS A 116 10.70 -8.15 -12.09
C LYS A 116 9.61 -7.69 -11.11
N TYR A 117 9.78 -6.54 -10.47
CA TYR A 117 8.86 -6.03 -9.44
C TYR A 117 8.25 -4.68 -9.78
N ALA A 118 9.01 -3.78 -10.40
CA ALA A 118 8.58 -2.40 -10.69
C ALA A 118 7.19 -2.29 -11.35
N PRO A 119 6.80 -3.16 -12.31
CA PRO A 119 5.45 -3.10 -12.89
C PRO A 119 4.36 -3.46 -11.88
N SER A 120 4.63 -4.40 -10.98
CA SER A 120 3.67 -4.92 -10.01
C SER A 120 3.65 -4.13 -8.70
N VAL A 121 4.67 -3.31 -8.39
CA VAL A 121 4.61 -2.38 -7.25
C VAL A 121 3.66 -1.24 -7.61
N ASP A 122 2.54 -1.18 -6.92
CA ASP A 122 1.48 -0.19 -7.17
C ASP A 122 1.78 1.13 -6.45
N SER A 123 2.13 1.06 -5.16
CA SER A 123 2.40 2.24 -4.34
C SER A 123 3.36 1.94 -3.19
N ILE A 124 4.14 2.93 -2.80
CA ILE A 124 4.97 2.96 -1.60
C ILE A 124 4.47 4.13 -0.75
N VAL A 125 3.74 3.84 0.33
CA VAL A 125 3.20 4.88 1.22
C VAL A 125 4.02 4.91 2.50
N VAL A 126 4.63 6.03 2.81
CA VAL A 126 5.29 6.28 4.10
C VAL A 126 4.23 6.82 5.06
N GLU A 127 3.84 6.00 6.03
CA GLU A 127 2.90 6.40 7.08
C GLU A 127 3.64 6.79 8.35
N GLY A 128 3.39 8.01 8.83
CA GLY A 128 3.84 8.45 10.14
C GLY A 128 2.78 8.19 11.20
N HIS A 129 3.21 7.74 12.37
CA HIS A 129 2.36 7.55 13.55
C HIS A 129 2.94 8.30 14.76
N THR A 130 2.05 8.73 15.66
CA THR A 130 2.39 9.28 16.97
C THR A 130 1.93 8.33 18.07
N ASP A 131 2.39 8.56 19.29
CA ASP A 131 1.84 7.92 20.48
C ASP A 131 0.43 8.45 20.82
N LYS A 132 -0.14 7.89 21.91
CA LYS A 132 -1.46 8.29 22.42
C LYS A 132 -1.42 9.56 23.27
N GLN A 133 -0.26 10.20 23.44
CA GLN A 133 -0.16 11.32 24.35
C GLN A 133 -0.82 12.57 23.77
N GLY A 134 -1.54 13.26 24.65
CA GLY A 134 -2.10 14.57 24.34
C GLY A 134 -1.02 15.64 24.30
N TRP A 135 -1.22 16.67 23.49
CA TRP A 135 -0.36 17.85 23.51
C TRP A 135 -0.65 18.69 24.75
N ALA A 136 0.39 19.04 25.50
CA ALA A 136 0.26 19.92 26.66
C ALA A 136 -0.40 21.25 26.24
N GLY A 137 -1.50 21.61 26.91
CA GLY A 137 -2.26 22.82 26.61
C GLY A 137 -3.25 22.73 25.44
N LYS A 138 -3.39 21.56 24.78
CA LYS A 138 -4.38 21.33 23.71
C LYS A 138 -5.32 20.19 24.10
N PRO A 139 -6.58 20.44 24.46
CA PRO A 139 -7.51 19.37 24.83
C PRO A 139 -8.21 18.77 23.60
N GLY A 140 -8.55 17.48 23.71
CA GLY A 140 -9.44 16.78 22.76
C GLY A 140 -9.00 16.90 21.30
N VAL A 141 -9.93 17.35 20.45
CA VAL A 141 -9.78 17.47 18.99
C VAL A 141 -8.56 18.29 18.58
N GLU A 142 -8.17 19.31 19.37
CA GLU A 142 -7.01 20.13 19.05
C GLU A 142 -5.69 19.34 19.15
N SER A 143 -5.58 18.47 20.16
CA SER A 143 -4.45 17.56 20.28
C SER A 143 -4.46 16.48 19.20
N GLU A 144 -5.64 15.97 18.85
CA GLU A 144 -5.77 14.98 17.77
C GLU A 144 -5.29 15.57 16.43
N ASN A 145 -5.72 16.79 16.10
CA ASN A 145 -5.29 17.51 14.91
C ASN A 145 -3.78 17.81 14.91
N ALA A 146 -3.22 18.18 16.07
CA ALA A 146 -1.77 18.39 16.20
C ALA A 146 -0.98 17.09 15.97
N ASN A 147 -1.47 15.95 16.46
CA ASN A 147 -0.85 14.66 16.19
C ASN A 147 -1.00 14.21 14.73
N LEU A 148 -2.12 14.50 14.09
CA LEU A 148 -2.28 14.29 12.65
C LEU A 148 -1.24 15.10 11.86
N ALA A 149 -1.12 16.40 12.14
CA ALA A 149 -0.12 17.26 11.49
C ALA A 149 1.31 16.76 11.73
N LEU A 150 1.68 16.48 12.99
CA LEU A 150 3.01 15.97 13.35
C LEU A 150 3.36 14.68 12.61
N SER A 151 2.41 13.75 12.54
CA SER A 151 2.60 12.47 11.87
C SER A 151 2.82 12.62 10.35
N GLN A 152 2.15 13.60 9.72
CA GLN A 152 2.33 13.95 8.31
C GLN A 152 3.70 14.59 8.05
N GLU A 153 4.14 15.47 8.96
CA GLU A 153 5.47 16.07 8.85
C GLU A 153 6.58 15.03 8.99
N ARG A 154 6.44 14.09 9.94
CA ARG A 154 7.40 12.99 10.14
C ARG A 154 7.50 12.08 8.92
N SER A 155 6.37 11.70 8.31
CA SER A 155 6.43 10.89 7.08
C SER A 155 7.06 11.64 5.91
N MET A 156 6.80 12.95 5.80
CA MET A 156 7.45 13.78 4.80
C MET A 156 8.97 13.92 5.02
N ALA A 157 9.42 14.04 6.28
CA ALA A 157 10.85 14.05 6.60
C ALA A 157 11.54 12.76 6.14
N VAL A 158 10.91 11.61 6.39
CA VAL A 158 11.41 10.30 5.91
C VAL A 158 11.41 10.21 4.38
N VAL A 159 10.37 10.71 3.70
CA VAL A 159 10.35 10.74 2.23
C VAL A 159 11.48 11.59 1.67
N LYS A 160 11.72 12.79 2.23
CA LYS A 160 12.81 13.66 1.78
C LYS A 160 14.16 12.98 1.94
N GLU A 161 14.41 12.39 3.11
CA GLU A 161 15.65 11.67 3.38
C GLU A 161 15.81 10.46 2.45
N ALA A 162 14.75 9.65 2.27
CA ALA A 162 14.79 8.51 1.36
C ALA A 162 15.14 8.90 -0.08
N LEU A 163 14.62 10.03 -0.58
CA LEU A 163 14.97 10.53 -1.91
C LEU A 163 16.38 11.11 -1.97
N HIS A 164 16.88 11.66 -0.86
CA HIS A 164 18.27 12.12 -0.72
C HIS A 164 19.25 10.94 -0.78
N SER A 165 18.97 9.84 -0.05
CA SER A 165 19.76 8.60 -0.07
C SER A 165 19.87 7.97 -1.48
N LEU A 166 19.00 8.36 -2.41
CA LEU A 166 18.99 7.88 -3.80
C LEU A 166 19.59 8.87 -4.81
N GLU A 167 20.18 9.99 -4.39
CA GLU A 167 20.74 11.00 -5.30
C GLU A 167 21.80 10.43 -6.26
N ALA A 168 22.62 9.49 -5.78
CA ALA A 168 23.63 8.80 -6.60
C ALA A 168 23.03 7.73 -7.54
N ARG A 169 21.71 7.53 -7.53
CA ARG A 169 20.99 6.48 -8.27
C ARG A 169 19.74 7.05 -8.97
N PRO A 170 19.90 7.97 -9.94
CA PRO A 170 18.79 8.75 -10.48
C PRO A 170 17.64 7.91 -11.06
N GLN A 171 17.93 6.79 -11.74
CA GLN A 171 16.89 5.90 -12.28
C GLN A 171 16.06 5.22 -11.18
N GLU A 172 16.72 4.73 -10.14
CA GLU A 172 16.03 4.14 -8.98
C GLU A 172 15.24 5.21 -8.22
N ARG A 173 15.81 6.41 -8.07
CA ARG A 173 15.16 7.55 -7.44
C ARG A 173 13.88 7.93 -8.16
N ASP A 174 13.90 8.03 -9.48
CA ASP A 174 12.73 8.41 -10.28
C ASP A 174 11.64 7.33 -10.22
N CYS A 175 12.01 6.05 -10.36
CA CYS A 175 11.08 4.93 -10.19
C CYS A 175 10.46 4.90 -8.78
N PHE A 176 11.28 5.12 -7.75
CA PHE A 176 10.82 5.13 -6.36
C PHE A 176 9.85 6.29 -6.14
N LEU A 177 10.23 7.50 -6.59
CA LEU A 177 9.42 8.72 -6.51
C LEU A 177 8.07 8.60 -7.21
N GLU A 178 8.02 7.95 -8.39
CA GLU A 178 6.77 7.72 -9.14
C GLU A 178 5.71 6.99 -8.30
N LYS A 179 6.14 6.15 -7.36
CA LYS A 179 5.27 5.30 -6.53
C LYS A 179 5.12 5.83 -5.10
N LEU A 180 5.88 6.85 -4.72
CA LEU A 180 6.06 7.29 -3.34
C LEU A 180 4.99 8.30 -2.91
N SER A 181 4.48 8.13 -1.69
CA SER A 181 3.63 9.13 -1.03
C SER A 181 3.88 9.16 0.47
N ALA A 182 3.51 10.28 1.12
CA ALA A 182 3.62 10.47 2.57
C ALA A 182 2.23 10.72 3.18
N VAL A 183 1.90 10.01 4.25
CA VAL A 183 0.62 10.13 4.96
C VAL A 183 0.85 10.22 6.47
N GLY A 184 0.04 11.03 7.15
CA GLY A 184 -0.04 11.12 8.61
C GLY A 184 -1.25 10.37 9.17
N ARG A 185 -1.02 9.48 10.14
CA ARG A 185 -2.07 8.69 10.81
C ARG A 185 -2.40 9.18 12.22
N GLY A 186 -1.62 10.13 12.74
CA GLY A 186 -1.69 10.59 14.13
C GLY A 186 -1.60 9.41 15.09
N GLN A 187 -2.55 9.35 16.03
CA GLN A 187 -2.57 8.39 17.14
C GLN A 187 -3.33 7.10 16.80
N ARG A 188 -3.74 6.91 15.53
CA ARG A 188 -4.50 5.75 15.09
C ARG A 188 -3.60 4.52 15.04
N ASP A 189 -4.24 3.35 15.20
CA ASP A 189 -3.59 2.05 15.17
C ASP A 189 -2.43 1.97 16.20
N PRO A 190 -2.71 2.20 17.49
CA PRO A 190 -1.68 2.21 18.51
C PRO A 190 -1.08 0.84 18.77
N GLU A 191 0.18 0.83 19.14
CA GLU A 191 0.90 -0.36 19.60
C GLU A 191 0.87 -0.46 21.14
N PRO A 192 1.34 -1.57 21.73
CA PRO A 192 1.32 -1.77 23.18
C PRO A 192 2.03 -0.66 23.97
N THR A 193 3.13 -0.12 23.44
CA THR A 193 3.89 0.98 24.04
C THR A 193 3.81 2.27 23.22
N ASP A 194 4.11 3.40 23.86
CA ASP A 194 4.19 4.71 23.19
C ASP A 194 5.39 4.74 22.23
N GLU A 195 6.51 4.11 22.62
CA GLU A 195 7.71 3.94 21.81
C GLU A 195 7.43 3.19 20.50
N GLU A 196 6.71 2.05 20.58
CA GLU A 196 6.30 1.30 19.39
C GLU A 196 5.26 2.06 18.57
N SER A 197 4.40 2.84 19.23
CA SER A 197 3.36 3.62 18.54
C SER A 197 3.96 4.75 17.70
N ARG A 198 5.00 5.41 18.21
CA ARG A 198 5.83 6.33 17.42
C ARG A 198 6.61 5.51 16.41
N ARG A 199 6.08 5.33 15.21
CA ARG A 199 6.74 4.57 14.15
C ARG A 199 6.50 5.19 12.79
N VAL A 200 7.33 4.80 11.85
CA VAL A 200 7.11 5.03 10.43
C VAL A 200 6.95 3.69 9.75
N ILE A 201 5.96 3.57 8.87
CA ILE A 201 5.69 2.34 8.13
C ILE A 201 5.82 2.63 6.64
N PHE A 202 6.67 1.87 5.94
CA PHE A 202 6.59 1.81 4.48
C PHE A 202 5.56 0.74 4.11
N ARG A 203 4.42 1.18 3.58
CA ARG A 203 3.37 0.31 3.07
C ARG A 203 3.55 0.14 1.58
N ILE A 204 3.99 -1.05 1.21
CA ILE A 204 4.28 -1.40 -0.17
C ILE A 204 3.11 -2.24 -0.66
N ARG A 205 2.27 -1.65 -1.52
CA ARG A 205 1.18 -2.36 -2.18
C ARG A 205 1.68 -2.93 -3.50
N VAL A 206 1.35 -4.20 -3.75
CA VAL A 206 1.50 -4.82 -5.06
C VAL A 206 0.15 -5.01 -5.73
N LYS A 207 0.16 -5.09 -7.05
CA LYS A 207 -0.98 -5.50 -7.86
C LYS A 207 -0.55 -6.57 -8.85
N ALA A 208 -1.49 -7.42 -9.22
CA ALA A 208 -1.30 -8.27 -10.38
C ALA A 208 -1.24 -7.37 -11.61
N THR A 209 -0.13 -7.44 -12.34
CA THR A 209 -0.03 -6.84 -13.67
C THR A 209 -0.25 -7.94 -14.71
N ASN A 210 -1.22 -7.72 -15.60
CA ASN A 210 -1.44 -8.54 -16.78
C ASN A 210 -0.32 -8.28 -17.79
N GLU A 211 0.82 -8.92 -17.57
CA GLU A 211 1.76 -9.18 -18.64
C GLU A 211 2.10 -10.67 -18.60
N GLN A 212 2.06 -11.28 -19.79
CA GLN A 212 2.32 -12.68 -20.10
C GLN A 212 3.74 -13.17 -19.72
N ASN A 213 4.43 -12.49 -18.80
CA ASN A 213 5.83 -12.66 -18.44
C ASN A 213 6.08 -13.24 -17.04
N ILE A 214 5.10 -13.29 -16.14
CA ILE A 214 5.34 -13.84 -14.80
C ILE A 214 5.58 -15.36 -14.88
N GLU A 215 4.80 -16.13 -15.65
CA GLU A 215 5.06 -17.59 -15.79
C GLU A 215 6.43 -17.93 -16.40
N LYS A 216 7.02 -17.03 -17.22
CA LYS A 216 8.38 -17.22 -17.78
C LYS A 216 9.50 -16.78 -16.83
N GLN A 217 9.25 -15.83 -15.95
CA GLN A 217 10.25 -15.34 -14.99
C GLN A 217 10.22 -16.08 -13.63
N LEU A 218 9.19 -16.90 -13.38
CA LEU A 218 9.10 -17.74 -12.19
C LEU A 218 9.64 -19.18 -12.40
N ARG A 219 10.07 -19.54 -13.62
CA ARG A 219 10.81 -20.78 -13.94
C ARG A 219 12.32 -20.57 -13.86
#